data_AF-A0A9E4ACW5-F1
#
_entry.id   AF-A0A9E4ACW5-F1
#
_cell.length_a   1.000
_cell.length_b   1.000
_cell.length_c   1.000
_cell.angle_alpha   90.00
_cell.angle_beta   90.00
_cell.angle_gamma   90.00
#
_symmetry.space_group_name_H-M   'P 1'
#
loop_
_entity.id
_entity.type
_entity.pdbx_description
1 polymer ?
#
loop_
_entity_poly.entity_id
_entity_poly.type
_entity_poly.pdbx_seq_one_letter_code
_entity_poly.pdbx_strand_id
1 'polypeptide(L)'
;MSDSPPHDRASTLLPRSYGGLKPLQAEFLRYQEVAFPKRSTRFFALELAGETGELANLEKKEWKGHDVDQAAFVDEAADVCIALLNFANGRGIDLAEAVEAKMRLVDERRRGGPGRAA
;
A
#
# COMPACT_ATOMS: atom_id res chain seq x y z
N MET A 1 -43.24 0.40 -12.68
CA MET A 1 -41.94 0.61 -13.32
C MET A 1 -40.91 0.48 -12.23
N SER A 2 -40.16 -0.63 -12.21
CA SER A 2 -39.15 -0.88 -11.17
C SER A 2 -37.92 -0.07 -11.52
N ASP A 3 -37.65 0.99 -10.76
CA ASP A 3 -36.35 1.65 -10.80
C ASP A 3 -35.31 0.61 -10.34
N SER A 4 -34.51 0.13 -11.28
CA SER A 4 -33.30 -0.60 -10.93
C SER A 4 -32.37 0.39 -10.22
N PRO A 5 -31.74 0.03 -9.09
CA PRO A 5 -30.80 0.91 -8.43
C PRO A 5 -29.72 1.34 -9.44
N PRO A 6 -29.25 2.60 -9.38
CA PRO A 6 -28.23 3.07 -10.31
C PRO A 6 -27.06 2.10 -10.29
N HIS A 7 -26.71 1.57 -11.46
CA HIS A 7 -25.55 0.69 -11.61
C HIS A 7 -24.35 1.34 -10.91
N ASP A 8 -23.79 0.64 -9.93
CA ASP A 8 -22.71 1.15 -9.10
C ASP A 8 -21.44 1.34 -9.94
N ARG A 9 -21.27 2.57 -10.43
CA ARG A 9 -20.13 2.94 -11.28
C ARG A 9 -18.79 2.76 -10.57
N ALA A 10 -18.74 2.92 -9.24
CA ALA A 10 -17.49 2.83 -8.51
C ALA A 10 -16.90 1.41 -8.52
N SER A 11 -17.72 0.36 -8.40
CA SER A 11 -17.24 -1.02 -8.51
C SER A 11 -16.62 -1.33 -9.88
N THR A 12 -17.09 -0.66 -10.94
CA THR A 12 -16.52 -0.82 -12.29
C THR A 12 -15.14 -0.18 -12.46
N LEU A 13 -14.71 0.63 -11.49
CA LEU A 13 -13.41 1.31 -11.45
C LEU A 13 -12.36 0.55 -10.61
N LEU A 14 -12.70 -0.62 -10.05
CA LEU A 14 -11.70 -1.46 -9.40
C LEU A 14 -10.55 -1.79 -10.38
N PRO A 15 -9.30 -1.86 -9.90
CA PRO A 15 -8.18 -2.33 -10.72
C PRO A 15 -8.52 -3.66 -11.39
N ARG A 16 -8.31 -3.73 -12.71
CA ARG A 16 -8.56 -4.94 -13.50
C ARG A 16 -7.56 -6.05 -13.22
N SER A 17 -6.38 -5.70 -12.73
CA SER A 17 -5.31 -6.62 -12.38
C SER A 17 -4.40 -5.98 -11.34
N TYR A 18 -3.96 -6.80 -10.40
CA TYR A 18 -2.91 -6.49 -9.43
C TYR A 18 -1.60 -7.22 -9.79
N GLY A 19 -1.62 -7.98 -10.89
CA GLY A 19 -0.57 -8.93 -11.25
C GLY A 19 0.79 -8.29 -11.55
N GLY A 20 0.86 -6.99 -11.83
CA GLY A 20 2.14 -6.28 -12.00
C GLY A 20 2.94 -6.15 -10.70
N LEU A 21 2.26 -6.18 -9.54
CA LEU A 21 2.92 -6.08 -8.23
C LEU A 21 3.68 -7.36 -7.85
N LYS A 22 3.17 -8.53 -8.27
CA LYS A 22 3.78 -9.83 -7.97
C LYS A 22 5.19 -10.02 -8.55
N PRO A 23 5.45 -9.79 -9.86
CA PRO A 23 6.79 -9.90 -10.42
C PRO A 23 7.71 -8.83 -9.82
N LEU A 24 7.23 -7.60 -9.63
CA LEU A 24 8.00 -6.54 -8.97
C LEU A 24 8.45 -6.97 -7.58
N GLN A 25 7.52 -7.47 -6.75
CA GLN A 25 7.81 -7.96 -5.42
C GLN A 25 8.87 -9.07 -5.42
N ALA A 26 8.82 -10.01 -6.38
CA ALA A 26 9.79 -11.09 -6.54
C ALA A 26 11.17 -10.58 -7.00
N GLU A 27 11.21 -9.61 -7.90
CA GLU A 27 12.44 -8.96 -8.36
C GLU A 27 13.12 -8.21 -7.20
N PHE A 28 12.35 -7.51 -6.37
CA PHE A 28 12.85 -6.85 -5.16
C PHE A 28 13.42 -7.85 -4.15
N LEU A 29 12.74 -8.98 -3.92
CA LEU A 29 13.26 -10.04 -3.05
C LEU A 29 14.62 -10.54 -3.55
N ARG A 30 14.70 -10.87 -4.84
CA ARG A 30 15.94 -11.37 -5.44
C ARG A 30 17.07 -10.36 -5.34
N TYR A 31 16.79 -9.08 -5.61
CA TYR A 31 17.78 -8.02 -5.44
C TYR A 31 18.24 -7.91 -3.99
N GLN A 32 17.31 -7.89 -3.03
CA GLN A 32 17.63 -7.80 -1.60
C GLN A 32 18.52 -8.95 -1.11
N GLU A 33 18.20 -10.18 -1.50
CA GLU A 33 18.96 -11.38 -1.10
C GLU A 33 20.40 -11.39 -1.63
N VAL A 34 20.64 -10.75 -2.78
CA VAL A 34 21.98 -10.68 -3.40
C VAL A 34 22.76 -9.46 -2.92
N ALA A 35 22.10 -8.30 -2.82
CA ALA A 35 22.77 -7.03 -2.56
C ALA A 35 23.04 -6.77 -1.07
N PHE A 36 22.26 -7.39 -0.16
CA PHE A 36 22.33 -7.08 1.26
C PHE A 36 22.44 -8.32 2.16
N PRO A 37 23.03 -8.19 3.37
CA PRO A 37 22.99 -9.25 4.36
C PRO A 37 21.56 -9.60 4.74
N LYS A 38 21.31 -10.89 4.99
CA LYS A 38 20.00 -11.36 5.45
C LYS A 38 19.56 -10.61 6.72
N ARG A 39 18.40 -9.97 6.65
CA ARG A 39 17.75 -9.29 7.78
C ARG A 39 16.55 -10.09 8.27
N SER A 40 16.21 -9.91 9.55
CA SER A 40 14.99 -10.50 10.10
C SER A 40 13.78 -9.67 9.71
N THR A 41 12.59 -10.29 9.69
CA THR A 41 11.36 -9.54 9.41
C THR A 41 11.04 -8.47 10.45
N ARG A 42 11.59 -8.57 11.67
CA ARG A 42 11.48 -7.51 12.69
C ARG A 42 12.24 -6.25 12.28
N PHE A 43 13.36 -6.41 11.60
CA PHE A 43 14.12 -5.29 11.06
C PHE A 43 13.30 -4.54 10.00
N PHE A 44 12.75 -5.26 9.01
CA PHE A 44 11.90 -4.66 7.98
C PHE A 44 10.64 -4.00 8.54
N ALA A 45 10.08 -4.51 9.64
CA ALA A 45 8.96 -3.86 10.31
C ALA A 45 9.34 -2.50 10.93
N LEU A 46 10.57 -2.38 11.45
CA LEU A 46 11.07 -1.14 12.01
C LEU A 46 11.44 -0.13 10.91
N GLU A 47 12.04 -0.58 9.81
CA GLU A 47 12.28 0.27 8.63
C GLU A 47 10.96 0.82 8.11
N LEU A 48 9.95 -0.02 7.88
CA LEU A 48 8.63 0.42 7.43
C LEU A 48 8.02 1.49 8.36
N ALA A 49 8.16 1.32 9.67
CA ALA A 49 7.69 2.31 10.64
C ALA A 49 8.49 3.63 10.58
N GLY A 50 9.80 3.53 10.33
CA GLY A 50 10.69 4.67 10.09
C GLY A 50 10.23 5.49 8.89
N GLU A 51 10.21 4.89 7.70
CA GLU A 51 9.87 5.58 6.45
C GLU A 51 8.46 6.18 6.49
N THR A 52 7.50 5.46 7.10
CA THR A 52 6.14 5.98 7.26
C THR A 52 6.12 7.20 8.18
N GLY A 53 6.97 7.21 9.22
CA GLY A 53 7.13 8.33 10.13
C GLY A 53 7.78 9.55 9.46
N GLU A 54 8.72 9.34 8.55
CA GLU A 54 9.38 10.39 7.78
C GLU A 54 8.39 11.06 6.82
N LEU A 55 7.65 10.27 6.05
CA LEU A 55 6.55 10.76 5.20
C LEU A 55 5.51 11.56 6.01
N ALA A 56 5.05 11.03 7.14
CA ALA A 56 4.11 11.73 8.01
C ALA A 56 4.68 13.02 8.62
N ASN A 57 6.00 13.09 8.80
CA ASN A 57 6.66 14.28 9.29
C ASN A 57 6.71 15.39 8.22
N LEU A 58 6.83 15.05 6.94
CA LEU A 58 6.69 16.00 5.83
C LEU A 58 5.29 16.61 5.79
N GLU A 59 4.25 15.77 5.81
CA GLU A 59 2.84 16.19 5.91
C GLU A 59 2.61 17.13 7.11
N LYS A 60 3.15 16.78 8.28
CA LYS A 60 3.07 17.62 9.48
C LYS A 60 3.75 18.98 9.29
N LYS A 61 4.85 19.05 8.55
CA LYS A 61 5.55 20.32 8.27
C LYS A 61 4.71 21.19 7.34
N GLU A 62 4.19 20.63 6.25
CA GLU A 62 3.32 21.34 5.32
C GLU A 62 2.05 21.84 6.01
N TRP A 63 1.41 21.01 6.84
CA TRP A 63 0.24 21.39 7.64
C TRP A 63 0.51 22.57 8.59
N LYS A 64 1.76 22.73 9.07
CA LYS A 64 2.19 23.87 9.90
C LYS A 64 2.54 25.12 9.09
N GLY A 65 2.39 25.09 7.77
CA GLY A 65 2.69 26.19 6.87
C GLY A 65 4.17 26.29 6.49
N HIS A 66 4.96 25.24 6.69
CA HIS A 66 6.31 25.18 6.15
C HIS A 66 6.25 24.84 4.67
N ASP A 67 7.09 25.50 3.87
CA ASP A 67 7.33 25.10 2.49
C ASP A 67 8.15 23.80 2.47
N VAL A 68 7.59 22.75 1.88
CA VAL A 68 8.20 21.43 1.78
C VAL A 68 8.29 21.07 0.31
N ASP A 69 9.48 20.68 -0.14
CA ASP A 69 9.68 20.27 -1.52
C ASP A 69 8.87 19.01 -1.84
N GLN A 70 8.11 19.06 -2.95
CA GLN A 70 7.36 17.93 -3.46
C GLN A 70 8.26 16.71 -3.74
N ALA A 71 9.53 16.93 -4.09
CA ALA A 71 10.50 15.86 -4.29
C ALA A 71 10.70 15.03 -3.01
N ALA A 72 10.68 15.66 -1.83
CA ALA A 72 10.82 14.95 -0.56
C ALA A 72 9.65 13.99 -0.33
N PHE A 73 8.42 14.38 -0.66
CA PHE A 73 7.27 13.48 -0.55
C PHE A 73 7.38 12.28 -1.50
N VAL A 74 7.93 12.48 -2.70
CA VAL A 74 8.15 11.40 -3.67
C VAL A 74 9.16 10.40 -3.14
N ASP A 75 10.27 10.88 -2.59
CA ASP A 75 11.33 10.04 -2.03
C ASP A 75 10.80 9.21 -0.85
N GLU A 76 10.18 9.86 0.15
CA GLU A 76 9.65 9.15 1.33
C GLU A 76 8.52 8.17 0.97
N ALA A 77 7.67 8.50 -0.01
CA ALA A 77 6.64 7.58 -0.47
C ALA A 77 7.24 6.35 -1.17
N ALA A 78 8.34 6.52 -1.91
CA ALA A 78 9.07 5.42 -2.52
C ALA A 78 9.73 4.53 -1.44
N ASP A 79 10.35 5.13 -0.43
CA ASP A 79 10.98 4.40 0.67
C ASP A 79 9.95 3.58 1.47
N VAL A 80 8.78 4.15 1.77
CA VAL A 80 7.65 3.41 2.36
C VAL A 80 7.25 2.21 1.51
N CYS A 81 7.16 2.39 0.19
CA CYS A 81 6.79 1.31 -0.73
C CYS A 81 7.84 0.18 -0.72
N ILE A 82 9.13 0.53 -0.79
CA ILE A 82 10.24 -0.44 -0.75
C ILE A 82 10.25 -1.18 0.59
N ALA A 83 10.12 -0.47 1.71
CA ALA A 83 10.08 -1.05 3.04
C ALA A 83 8.89 -2.02 3.20
N LEU A 84 7.72 -1.66 2.64
CA LEU A 84 6.54 -2.53 2.65
C LEU A 84 6.77 -3.81 1.84
N LEU A 85 7.38 -3.72 0.66
CA LEU A 85 7.72 -4.89 -0.16
C LEU A 85 8.68 -5.83 0.59
N ASN A 86 9.72 -5.28 1.22
CA ASN A 86 10.68 -6.05 2.00
C ASN A 86 10.04 -6.73 3.20
N PHE A 87 9.15 -6.01 3.92
CA PHE A 87 8.39 -6.58 5.01
C PHE A 87 7.47 -7.71 4.55
N ALA A 88 6.71 -7.51 3.47
CA ALA A 88 5.81 -8.50 2.89
C ALA A 88 6.59 -9.76 2.47
N ASN A 89 7.71 -9.58 1.78
CA ASN A 89 8.64 -10.66 1.42
C ASN A 89 9.17 -11.40 2.64
N GLY A 90 9.65 -10.68 3.66
CA GLY A 90 10.13 -11.26 4.91
C GLY A 90 9.05 -12.00 5.71
N ARG A 91 7.76 -11.78 5.41
CA ARG A 91 6.62 -12.52 5.98
C ARG A 91 6.06 -13.61 5.07
N GLY A 92 6.52 -13.71 3.83
CA GLY A 92 5.94 -14.62 2.83
C GLY A 92 4.53 -14.21 2.40
N ILE A 93 4.23 -12.91 2.39
CA ILE A 93 2.92 -12.37 1.96
C ILE A 93 2.97 -12.12 0.45
N ASP A 94 2.02 -12.69 -0.30
CA ASP A 94 1.73 -12.25 -1.68
C ASP A 94 0.93 -10.95 -1.62
N LEU A 95 1.60 -9.82 -1.87
CA LEU A 95 0.98 -8.51 -1.69
C LEU A 95 -0.06 -8.22 -2.77
N ALA A 96 0.12 -8.75 -3.99
CA ALA A 96 -0.85 -8.59 -5.07
C ALA A 96 -2.18 -9.26 -4.73
N GLU A 97 -2.12 -10.52 -4.27
CA GLU A 97 -3.31 -11.27 -3.84
C GLU A 97 -3.97 -10.62 -2.62
N ALA A 98 -3.18 -10.21 -1.62
CA ALA A 98 -3.69 -9.58 -0.40
C ALA A 98 -4.41 -8.25 -0.69
N VAL A 99 -3.84 -7.40 -1.55
CA VAL A 99 -4.44 -6.12 -1.95
C VAL A 99 -5.70 -6.35 -2.79
N GLU A 100 -5.67 -7.30 -3.74
CA GLU A 100 -6.84 -7.65 -4.54
C GLU A 100 -8.02 -8.09 -3.67
N ALA A 101 -7.79 -9.02 -2.75
CA ALA A 101 -8.81 -9.49 -1.82
C ALA A 101 -9.33 -8.35 -0.93
N LYS A 102 -8.43 -7.51 -0.41
CA LYS A 102 -8.80 -6.38 0.44
C LYS A 102 -9.66 -5.35 -0.30
N MET A 103 -9.33 -5.04 -1.55
CA MET A 103 -10.08 -4.08 -2.37
C MET A 103 -11.49 -4.57 -2.67
N ARG A 104 -11.67 -5.87 -2.95
CA ARG A 104 -13.01 -6.48 -3.09
C ARG A 104 -13.84 -6.31 -1.82
N LEU A 105 -13.26 -6.59 -0.65
CA LEU A 105 -13.93 -6.40 0.64
C LEU A 105 -14.28 -4.94 0.94
N VAL A 106 -13.39 -3.99 0.60
CA VAL A 106 -13.66 -2.56 0.75
C VAL A 106 -14.83 -2.15 -0.14
N ASP A 107 -14.88 -2.63 -1.38
CA ASP A 107 -15.95 -2.36 -2.32
C ASP A 107 -17.31 -2.94 -1.88
N GLU A 108 -17.31 -4.18 -1.37
CA GLU A 108 -18.49 -4.81 -0.77
C GLU A 108 -19.02 -4.01 0.43
N ARG A 109 -18.13 -3.58 1.34
CA ARG A 109 -18.51 -2.78 2.51
C ARG A 109 -19.09 -1.44 2.11
N ARG A 110 -18.49 -0.76 1.14
CA ARG A 110 -19.01 0.50 0.57
C ARG A 110 -20.44 0.32 0.04
N ARG A 111 -20.70 -0.78 -0.68
CA ARG A 111 -22.04 -1.12 -1.22
C ARG A 111 -23.06 -1.48 -0.15
N GLY A 112 -22.63 -2.08 0.96
CA GLY A 112 -23.48 -2.48 2.09
C GLY A 112 -23.98 -1.34 2.97
N GLY A 113 -23.55 -0.09 2.74
CA GLY A 113 -23.88 1.08 3.58
C GLY A 113 -23.13 1.09 4.93
N PRO A 114 -23.24 2.17 5.73
CA PRO A 114 -22.35 2.44 6.87
C PRO A 114 -22.46 1.48 8.08
N GLY A 115 -23.26 0.41 8.02
CA GLY A 115 -23.77 -0.29 9.19
C GLY A 115 -22.98 -1.49 9.72
N ARG A 116 -21.79 -1.82 9.19
CA ARG A 116 -21.01 -2.99 9.65
C ARG A 116 -19.50 -2.75 9.75
N ALA A 117 -19.13 -1.56 10.21
CA ALA A 117 -17.79 -1.29 10.73
C ALA A 117 -17.93 -0.71 12.14
N ALA A 118 -18.20 -1.58 13.10
CA ALA A 118 -17.90 -1.41 14.52
C ALA A 118 -17.52 -2.79 15.07
#